data_AF-A0A2E9LHU7-F1
#
_entry.id   AF-A0A2E9LHU7-F1
#
_cell.length_a   1.000
_cell.length_b   1.000
_cell.length_c   1.000
_cell.angle_alpha   90.00
_cell.angle_beta   90.00
_cell.angle_gamma   90.00
#
_symmetry.space_group_name_H-M   'P 1'
#
loop_
_entity.id
_entity.type
_entity.pdbx_description
1 polymer ?
#
loop_
_entity_poly.entity_id
_entity_poly.type
_entity_poly.pdbx_seq_one_letter_code
_entity_poly.pdbx_strand_id
1 'polypeptide(L)'
;MAILHPEASYEEFHDYVVERRGALSCAEIDDLWERRRRLLGIGFVTGRGYRSLLPPDEQHLSREERGRKTQQEALAQGRSIERLPDRATF
;
A
#
# COMPACT_ATOMS: atom_id res chain seq x y z
N MET A 1 5.75 -9.97 27.16
CA MET A 1 4.87 -8.82 26.86
C MET A 1 4.08 -9.12 25.60
N ALA A 2 2.80 -9.47 25.71
CA ALA A 2 1.94 -9.73 24.56
C ALA A 2 1.46 -8.41 23.93
N ILE A 3 1.42 -8.36 22.60
CA ILE A 3 0.79 -7.31 21.80
C ILE A 3 -0.66 -7.76 21.57
N LEU A 4 -1.62 -6.86 21.78
CA LEU A 4 -3.04 -7.16 21.57
C LEU A 4 -3.33 -7.42 20.08
N HIS A 5 -4.03 -8.51 19.77
CA HIS A 5 -4.34 -8.89 18.39
C HIS A 5 -5.23 -7.82 17.70
N PRO A 6 -5.09 -7.58 16.37
CA PRO A 6 -5.91 -6.61 15.65
C PRO A 6 -7.43 -6.86 15.77
N GLU A 7 -7.83 -8.13 15.82
CA GLU A 7 -9.24 -8.56 15.91
C GLU A 7 -9.74 -8.70 17.35
N ALA A 8 -8.96 -8.28 18.35
CA ALA A 8 -9.39 -8.31 19.75
C ALA A 8 -10.70 -7.52 19.94
N SER A 9 -11.58 -8.09 20.75
CA SER A 9 -12.83 -7.49 21.19
C SER A 9 -12.60 -6.29 22.11
N TYR A 10 -13.67 -5.54 22.39
CA TYR A 10 -13.63 -4.41 23.32
C TYR A 10 -13.28 -4.88 24.75
N GLU A 11 -13.79 -6.02 25.21
CA GLU A 11 -13.52 -6.57 26.53
C GLU A 11 -12.03 -6.95 26.69
N GLU A 12 -11.47 -7.65 25.71
CA GLU A 12 -10.04 -7.98 25.71
C GLU A 12 -9.16 -6.72 25.65
N PHE A 13 -9.61 -5.68 24.93
CA PHE A 13 -8.93 -4.39 24.90
C PHE A 13 -9.00 -3.68 26.24
N HIS A 14 -10.17 -3.66 26.88
CA HIS A 14 -10.38 -3.08 28.19
C HIS A 14 -9.42 -3.70 29.20
N ASP A 15 -9.42 -5.03 29.31
CA ASP A 15 -8.58 -5.75 30.26
C ASP A 15 -7.09 -5.50 29.99
N TYR A 16 -6.70 -5.49 28.71
CA TYR A 16 -5.34 -5.16 28.30
C TYR A 16 -4.92 -3.74 28.72
N VAL A 17 -5.81 -2.75 28.57
CA VAL A 17 -5.53 -1.36 28.94
C VAL A 17 -5.43 -1.21 30.45
N VAL A 18 -6.35 -1.82 31.21
CA VAL A 18 -6.37 -1.77 32.68
C VAL A 18 -5.14 -2.46 33.27
N GLU A 19 -4.75 -3.63 32.74
CA GLU A 19 -3.52 -4.33 33.17
C GLU A 19 -2.27 -3.45 32.99
N ARG A 20 -2.22 -2.66 31.91
CA ARG A 20 -1.03 -1.87 31.57
C ARG A 20 -0.98 -0.46 32.13
N ARG A 21 -2.13 0.19 32.26
CA ARG A 21 -2.24 1.61 32.63
C ARG A 21 -2.87 1.83 33.99
N GLY A 22 -3.38 0.77 34.61
CA GLY A 22 -4.20 0.86 35.81
C GLY A 22 -5.64 1.24 35.49
N ALA A 23 -6.44 1.48 36.54
CA ALA A 23 -7.83 1.84 36.39
C ALA A 23 -7.97 3.21 35.69
N LEU A 24 -8.69 3.20 34.57
CA LEU A 24 -9.12 4.40 33.84
C LEU A 24 -10.64 4.51 33.94
N SER A 25 -11.16 5.70 33.71
CA SER A 25 -12.61 5.88 33.57
C SER A 25 -13.12 5.21 32.29
N CYS A 26 -14.40 4.82 32.27
CA CYS A 26 -15.02 4.24 31.09
C CYS A 26 -14.87 5.16 29.86
N ALA A 27 -15.03 6.47 30.04
CA ALA A 27 -14.88 7.46 28.97
C ALA A 27 -13.47 7.45 28.35
N GLU A 28 -12.42 7.33 29.16
CA GLU A 28 -11.05 7.25 28.66
C GLU A 28 -10.80 5.95 27.88
N ILE A 29 -11.38 4.83 28.33
CA ILE A 29 -11.24 3.54 27.64
C ILE A 29 -11.97 3.57 26.29
N ASP A 30 -13.16 4.17 26.24
CA ASP A 30 -13.92 4.37 25.01
C ASP A 30 -13.15 5.22 23.99
N ASP A 31 -12.57 6.33 24.43
CA ASP A 31 -11.74 7.20 23.58
C ASP A 31 -10.51 6.44 23.02
N LEU A 32 -9.87 5.63 23.86
CA LEU A 32 -8.73 4.81 23.45
C LEU A 32 -9.15 3.72 22.45
N TRP A 33 -10.32 3.12 22.65
CA TRP A 33 -10.87 2.12 21.74
C TRP A 33 -11.20 2.72 20.37
N GLU A 34 -11.87 3.88 20.34
CA GLU A 34 -12.17 4.58 19.10
C GLU A 34 -10.90 5.00 18.37
N ARG A 35 -9.89 5.49 19.10
CA ARG A 35 -8.58 5.77 18.52
C ARG A 35 -7.94 4.52 17.92
N ARG A 36 -7.99 3.38 18.62
CA ARG A 36 -7.45 2.10 18.12
C ARG A 36 -8.14 1.68 16.82
N ARG A 37 -9.48 1.74 16.76
CA ARG A 37 -10.24 1.40 15.55
C ARG A 37 -9.85 2.28 14.37
N ARG A 38 -9.72 3.60 14.60
CA ARG A 38 -9.28 4.54 13.56
C ARG A 38 -7.90 4.20 13.03
N LEU A 39 -6.94 3.91 13.92
CA LEU A 39 -5.58 3.57 13.54
C LEU A 39 -5.49 2.26 12.75
N LEU A 40 -6.27 1.24 13.13
CA LEU A 40 -6.33 -0.02 12.39
C LEU A 40 -6.96 0.12 11.01
N GLY A 41 -7.80 1.14 10.80
CA GLY A 41 -8.36 1.49 9.49
C GLY A 41 -7.38 2.19 8.56
N ILE A 42 -6.18 2.59 9.01
CA ILE A 42 -5.22 3.30 8.17
C ILE A 42 -4.50 2.31 7.25
N GLY A 43 -4.76 2.40 5.95
CA GLY A 43 -4.05 1.67 4.91
C GLY A 43 -2.98 2.52 4.22
N PHE A 44 -1.82 1.93 3.91
CA PHE A 44 -0.78 2.57 3.11
C PHE A 44 -0.80 2.05 1.66
N VAL A 45 -0.99 2.96 0.70
CA VAL A 45 -0.89 2.63 -0.73
C VAL A 45 0.58 2.59 -1.13
N THR A 46 1.20 1.41 -1.01
CA THR A 46 2.62 1.21 -1.34
C THR A 46 2.87 0.96 -2.82
N GLY A 47 1.83 0.89 -3.64
CA GLY A 47 1.91 0.49 -5.06
C GLY A 47 2.21 -0.99 -5.27
N ARG A 48 2.23 -1.82 -4.21
CA ARG A 48 2.52 -3.27 -4.30
C ARG A 48 1.57 -4.00 -5.25
N GLY A 49 0.27 -3.72 -5.16
CA GLY A 49 -0.73 -4.32 -6.05
C GLY A 49 -0.52 -3.97 -7.51
N TYR A 50 -0.12 -2.73 -7.82
CA TYR A 50 0.25 -2.35 -9.18
C TYR A 50 1.53 -3.07 -9.64
N ARG A 51 2.58 -3.12 -8.79
CA ARG A 51 3.83 -3.81 -9.12
C ARG A 51 3.65 -5.30 -9.38
N SER A 52 2.75 -5.98 -8.66
CA SER A 52 2.47 -7.41 -8.88
C SER A 52 1.81 -7.73 -10.22
N LEU A 53 1.24 -6.75 -10.91
CA LEU A 53 0.67 -6.92 -12.25
C LEU A 53 1.71 -6.76 -13.36
N LEU A 54 2.93 -6.33 -13.03
CA LEU A 54 4.02 -6.16 -13.99
C LEU A 54 4.85 -7.45 -14.12
N PRO A 55 5.52 -7.67 -15.27
CA PRO A 55 6.54 -8.70 -15.41
C PRO A 55 7.57 -8.65 -14.27
N PRO A 56 8.10 -9.80 -13.80
CA PRO A 56 9.00 -9.86 -12.63
C PRO A 56 10.21 -8.92 -12.70
N ASP A 57 10.78 -8.76 -13.89
CA ASP A 57 11.93 -7.89 -14.17
C ASP A 57 11.58 -6.40 -14.23
N GLU A 58 10.29 -6.06 -14.32
CA GLU A 58 9.79 -4.68 -14.34
C GLU A 58 9.28 -4.18 -12.98
N GLN A 59 9.13 -5.08 -12.00
CA GLN A 59 8.52 -4.73 -10.70
C GLN A 59 9.37 -3.72 -9.91
N HIS A 60 10.69 -3.70 -10.13
CA HIS A 60 11.62 -2.79 -9.48
C HIS A 60 11.95 -1.56 -10.34
N LEU A 61 11.44 -1.50 -11.56
CA LEU A 61 11.69 -0.40 -12.48
C LEU A 61 10.72 0.75 -12.21
N SER A 62 11.26 1.95 -12.20
CA SER A 62 10.50 3.18 -12.33
C SER A 62 9.76 3.22 -13.66
N ARG A 63 8.77 4.13 -13.76
CA ARG A 63 8.00 4.32 -15.00
C ARG A 63 8.90 4.67 -16.19
N GLU A 64 9.93 5.48 -15.97
CA GLU A 64 10.87 5.88 -17.01
C GLU A 64 11.74 4.70 -17.46
N GLU A 65 12.27 3.92 -16.52
CA GLU A 65 13.08 2.73 -16.82
C GLU A 65 12.29 1.68 -17.61
N ARG A 66 11.01 1.45 -17.26
CA ARG A 66 10.13 0.58 -18.07
C ARG A 66 9.92 1.11 -19.49
N GLY A 67 9.79 2.43 -19.65
CA GLY A 67 9.68 3.07 -20.97
C GLY A 67 10.94 2.86 -21.81
N ARG A 68 12.12 3.02 -21.20
CA ARG A 68 13.41 2.77 -21.85
C ARG A 68 13.57 1.30 -22.25
N LYS A 69 13.20 0.37 -21.37
CA LYS A 69 13.20 -1.07 -21.65
C LYS A 69 12.31 -1.38 -22.86
N THR A 70 11.06 -0.90 -22.85
CA THR A 70 10.11 -1.08 -23.96
C THR A 70 10.67 -0.54 -25.28
N GLN A 71 11.32 0.63 -25.23
CA GLN A 71 11.98 1.23 -26.39
C GLN A 71 13.12 0.35 -26.92
N GLN A 72 14.00 -0.14 -26.03
CA GLN A 72 15.11 -1.02 -26.41
C GLN A 72 14.64 -2.33 -27.03
N GLU A 73 13.59 -2.94 -26.47
CA GLU A 73 12.99 -4.17 -27.01
C GLU A 73 12.37 -3.93 -28.40
N ALA A 74 11.71 -2.80 -28.61
CA ALA A 74 11.15 -2.44 -29.91
C ALA A 74 12.25 -2.23 -30.97
N LEU A 75 13.36 -1.56 -30.61
CA LEU A 75 14.53 -1.41 -31.50
C LEU A 75 15.14 -2.77 -31.84
N ALA A 76 15.30 -3.65 -30.85
CA ALA A 76 15.86 -4.99 -31.04
C ALA A 76 14.99 -5.87 -31.97
N GLN A 77 13.68 -5.63 -32.00
CA GLN A 77 12.74 -6.30 -32.91
C GLN A 77 12.67 -5.65 -34.30
N GLY A 78 13.47 -4.61 -34.58
CA GLY A 78 13.46 -3.88 -35.85
C GLY A 78 12.21 -3.02 -36.06
N ARG A 79 11.47 -2.67 -35.00
CA ARG A 79 10.30 -1.78 -35.11
C ARG A 79 10.75 -0.33 -35.15
N SER A 80 10.16 0.47 -36.04
CA SER A 80 10.31 1.92 -35.99
C SER A 80 9.57 2.47 -34.77
N ILE A 81 10.26 3.28 -33.98
CA ILE A 81 9.74 3.96 -32.79
C ILE A 81 9.56 5.45 -33.06
N GLU A 82 9.61 5.85 -34.34
CA GLU A 82 9.31 7.22 -34.70
C GLU A 82 7.90 7.57 -34.26
N ARG A 83 7.79 8.72 -33.59
CA ARG A 83 6.51 9.29 -33.25
C ARG A 83 5.77 9.56 -34.56
N LEU A 84 4.61 8.93 -34.73
CA LEU A 84 3.73 9.23 -35.85
C LEU A 84 3.46 10.74 -35.88
N PRO A 85 3.42 11.36 -37.07
CA PRO A 85 3.05 12.77 -37.18
C PRO A 85 1.67 12.98 -36.56
N ASP A 86 1.48 14.10 -35.84
CA ASP A 86 0.23 14.40 -35.11
C ASP A 86 -0.99 14.47 -36.06
N ARG A 87 -0.77 14.52 -37.38
CA ARG A 87 -1.79 14.33 -38.43
C ARG A 87 -1.28 13.33 -39.46
N ALA A 88 -1.95 12.18 -39.56
CA ALA A 88 -1.81 11.29 -40.70
C ALA A 88 -2.70 11.83 -41.85
N THR A 89 -2.08 12.37 -42.89
CA THR A 89 -2.76 12.56 -44.19
C THR A 89 -2.63 11.24 -44.96
N PHE A 90 -3.74 10.53 -45.10
CA PHE A 90 -3.90 9.36 -45.98
C PHE A 90 -4.27 9.82 -47.39
#